data_AF-A0A847DJG3-F1
#
_entry.id   AF-A0A847DJG3-F1
#
_cell.length_a   1.000
_cell.length_b   1.000
_cell.length_c   1.000
_cell.angle_alpha   90.00
_cell.angle_beta   90.00
_cell.angle_gamma   90.00
#
_symmetry.space_group_name_H-M   'P 1'
#
loop_
_entity.id
_entity.type
_entity.pdbx_description
1 polymer ?
#
loop_
_entity_poly.entity_id
_entity_poly.type
_entity_poly.pdbx_seq_one_letter_code
_entity_poly.pdbx_strand_id
1 'polypeptide(L)'
;MRADGKARMKGLEIFLRHDQGRCFSGWLSYSLAYSERYNFSEMKWTVFEKNILNNLQLVTSFNLPKGNNIGMRFQYTDGYPYTPVKKVSYYDASNFWYQPEYGEKNSEKYPPFIGLDLRYE
;
A
#
# COMPACT_ATOMS: atom_id res chain seq x y z
N MET A 1 20.51 20.89 15.65
CA MET A 1 20.05 19.48 15.63
C MET A 1 20.53 18.85 14.33
N ARG A 2 21.38 17.81 14.39
CA ARG A 2 21.69 17.00 13.20
C ARG A 2 20.47 16.15 12.89
N ALA A 3 19.81 16.42 11.77
CA ALA A 3 18.75 15.56 11.25
C ALA A 3 19.38 14.39 10.50
N ASP A 4 20.07 13.50 11.23
CA ASP A 4 20.61 12.27 10.65
C ASP A 4 19.47 11.27 10.48
N GLY A 5 18.56 11.52 9.52
CA GLY A 5 17.44 10.62 9.25
C GLY A 5 17.94 9.24 8.83
N LYS A 6 17.77 8.22 9.69
CA LYS A 6 18.08 6.82 9.34
C LYS A 6 16.82 6.12 8.85
N ALA A 7 16.91 5.50 7.68
CA ALA A 7 15.85 4.69 7.08
C ALA A 7 16.43 3.39 6.53
N ARG A 8 15.61 2.34 6.50
CA ARG A 8 15.95 1.06 5.84
C ARG A 8 14.73 0.52 5.12
N MET A 9 14.96 -0.20 4.02
CA MET A 9 13.93 -0.81 3.21
C MET A 9 14.38 -2.20 2.78
N LYS A 10 13.44 -3.13 2.73
CA LYS A 10 13.62 -4.46 2.14
C LYS A 10 12.39 -4.80 1.32
N GLY A 11 12.58 -5.46 0.20
CA GLY A 11 11.46 -5.79 -0.67
C GLY A 11 11.84 -6.72 -1.81
N LEU A 12 10.81 -7.09 -2.55
CA LEU A 12 10.87 -7.96 -3.71
C LEU A 12 9.90 -7.43 -4.76
N GLU A 13 10.36 -7.40 -6.01
CA GLU A 13 9.58 -6.94 -7.15
C GLU A 13 9.58 -8.02 -8.23
N ILE A 14 8.41 -8.31 -8.78
CA ILE A 14 8.20 -9.25 -9.86
C ILE A 14 7.46 -8.54 -10.98
N PHE A 15 7.95 -8.71 -12.20
CA PHE A 15 7.26 -8.28 -13.40
C PHE A 15 7.23 -9.44 -14.40
N LEU A 16 6.03 -9.80 -14.84
CA LEU A 16 5.80 -10.82 -15.85
C LEU A 16 4.99 -10.21 -16.98
N ARG A 17 5.39 -10.46 -18.23
CA ARG A 17 4.68 -10.00 -19.42
C ARG A 17 4.51 -11.16 -20.38
N HIS A 18 3.33 -11.24 -20.98
CA HIS A 18 3.00 -12.18 -22.04
C HIS A 18 2.48 -11.43 -23.25
N ASP A 19 3.20 -11.49 -24.36
CA ASP A 19 2.89 -10.76 -25.60
C ASP A 19 2.91 -11.64 -26.87
N GLN A 20 3.20 -12.93 -26.76
CA GLN A 20 3.46 -13.80 -27.92
C GLN A 20 2.24 -14.57 -28.44
N GLY A 21 1.05 -14.36 -27.87
CA GLY A 21 -0.17 -15.08 -28.25
C GLY A 21 -1.08 -14.27 -29.19
N ARG A 22 -1.71 -14.93 -30.19
CA ARG A 22 -2.78 -14.30 -30.99
C ARG A 22 -4.02 -13.96 -30.15
N CYS A 23 -4.32 -14.76 -29.14
CA CYS A 23 -5.58 -14.68 -28.38
C CYS A 23 -5.44 -14.01 -27.01
N PHE A 24 -4.22 -13.91 -26.45
CA PHE A 24 -4.01 -13.42 -25.08
C PHE A 24 -2.72 -12.60 -24.98
N SER A 25 -2.86 -11.41 -24.40
CA SER A 25 -1.74 -10.54 -24.04
C SER A 25 -1.98 -9.90 -22.67
N GLY A 26 -0.91 -9.57 -21.97
CA GLY A 26 -1.04 -8.96 -20.66
C GLY A 26 0.27 -8.89 -19.90
N TRP A 27 0.18 -8.33 -18.69
CA TRP A 27 1.29 -8.26 -17.76
C TRP A 27 0.79 -8.27 -16.32
N LEU A 28 1.68 -8.68 -15.44
CA LEU A 28 1.50 -8.77 -14.00
C LEU A 28 2.69 -8.09 -13.34
N SER A 29 2.43 -7.16 -12.45
CA SER A 29 3.42 -6.51 -11.60
C SER A 29 3.04 -6.72 -10.14
N TYR A 30 3.99 -7.17 -9.34
CA TYR A 30 3.82 -7.30 -7.90
C TYR A 30 5.04 -6.76 -7.17
N SER A 31 4.81 -5.89 -6.20
CA SER A 31 5.82 -5.31 -5.33
C SER A 31 5.46 -5.61 -3.88
N LEU A 32 6.37 -6.29 -3.17
CA LEU A 32 6.35 -6.48 -1.74
C LEU A 32 7.42 -5.58 -1.13
N ALA A 33 7.04 -4.50 -0.45
CA ALA A 33 7.98 -3.50 0.06
C ALA A 33 7.75 -3.19 1.55
N TYR A 34 8.78 -3.32 2.36
CA TYR A 34 8.72 -3.00 3.78
C TYR A 34 9.79 -1.97 4.14
N SER A 35 9.34 -0.81 4.59
CA SER A 35 10.14 0.37 4.87
C SER A 35 9.98 0.81 6.31
N GLU A 36 11.10 1.13 6.94
CA GLU A 36 11.17 1.57 8.34
C GLU A 36 12.01 2.84 8.47
N ARG A 37 11.64 3.68 9.43
CA ARG A 37 12.39 4.86 9.83
C ARG A 37 12.79 4.75 11.30
N TYR A 38 14.01 5.15 11.60
CA TYR A 38 14.48 5.20 12.97
C TYR A 38 13.89 6.42 13.67
N ASN A 39 13.15 6.19 14.75
CA ASN A 39 12.63 7.24 15.61
C ASN A 39 13.67 7.54 16.69
N PHE A 40 14.30 8.72 16.63
CA PHE A 40 15.32 9.15 17.60
C PHE A 40 14.74 9.45 18.99
N SER A 41 13.46 9.86 19.08
CA SER A 41 12.82 10.15 20.36
C SER A 41 12.55 8.88 21.15
N GLU A 42 12.25 7.77 20.46
CA GLU A 42 11.92 6.52 21.12
C GLU A 42 13.04 5.46 20.99
N MET A 43 14.14 5.78 20.30
CA MET A 43 15.29 4.91 20.02
C MET A 43 14.93 3.57 19.34
N LYS A 44 13.85 3.53 18.54
CA LYS A 44 13.36 2.30 17.88
C LYS A 44 13.07 2.51 16.40
N TRP A 45 13.13 1.41 15.65
CA TRP A 45 12.65 1.37 14.26
C TRP A 45 11.13 1.34 14.25
N THR A 46 10.53 2.20 13.45
CA THR A 46 9.08 2.31 13.29
C THR A 46 8.74 2.14 11.81
N VAL A 47 7.61 1.50 11.52
CA VAL A 47 7.12 1.35 10.15
C VAL A 47 6.95 2.73 9.53
N PHE A 48 7.36 2.89 8.28
CA PHE A 48 7.20 4.16 7.59
C PHE A 48 5.71 4.46 7.34
N GLU A 49 5.29 5.70 7.59
CA GLU A 49 3.88 6.14 7.46
C GLU A 49 3.34 5.97 6.03
N LYS A 50 4.22 5.99 5.02
CA LYS A 50 3.85 5.74 3.62
C LYS A 50 4.23 4.33 3.13
N ASN A 51 4.39 3.38 4.04
CA ASN A 51 4.72 2.01 3.67
C ASN A 51 3.52 1.28 3.05
N ILE A 52 3.57 1.03 1.74
CA ILE A 52 2.66 0.11 1.08
C ILE A 52 3.34 -1.25 1.04
N LEU A 53 2.81 -2.22 1.80
CA LEU A 53 3.43 -3.54 1.90
C LEU A 53 3.23 -4.35 0.63
N ASN A 54 2.00 -4.42 0.14
CA ASN A 54 1.63 -5.20 -1.04
C ASN A 54 1.05 -4.27 -2.10
N ASN A 55 1.60 -4.32 -3.32
CA ASN A 55 1.05 -3.64 -4.47
C ASN A 55 1.04 -4.60 -5.66
N LEU A 56 -0.15 -4.86 -6.20
CA LEU A 56 -0.38 -5.83 -7.27
C LEU A 56 -1.18 -5.15 -8.38
N GLN A 57 -0.68 -5.27 -9.61
CA GLN A 57 -1.36 -4.82 -10.81
C GLN A 57 -1.34 -5.94 -11.85
N LEU A 58 -2.52 -6.30 -12.33
CA LEU A 58 -2.71 -7.27 -13.41
C LEU A 58 -3.48 -6.59 -14.53
N VAL A 59 -2.96 -6.66 -15.74
CA VAL A 59 -3.66 -6.21 -16.94
C VAL A 59 -3.64 -7.34 -17.95
N THR A 60 -4.82 -7.71 -18.43
CA THR A 60 -4.98 -8.76 -19.43
C THR A 60 -5.91 -8.30 -20.54
N SER A 61 -5.67 -8.81 -21.73
CA SER A 61 -6.47 -8.58 -22.92
C SER A 61 -6.60 -9.88 -23.70
N PHE A 62 -7.83 -10.22 -24.04
CA PHE A 62 -8.20 -11.42 -24.76
C PHE A 62 -8.80 -11.04 -26.11
N ASN A 63 -8.15 -11.45 -27.19
CA ASN A 63 -8.70 -11.32 -28.54
C ASN A 63 -9.63 -12.51 -28.80
N LEU A 64 -10.91 -12.22 -29.00
CA LEU A 64 -11.93 -13.20 -29.33
C LEU A 64 -12.05 -13.41 -30.85
N PRO A 65 -12.64 -14.54 -31.29
CA PRO A 65 -13.04 -14.71 -32.67
C PRO A 65 -13.99 -13.58 -33.12
N LYS A 66 -13.94 -13.21 -34.40
CA LYS A 66 -14.71 -12.11 -35.03
C LYS A 66 -14.24 -10.68 -34.72
N GLY A 67 -13.05 -10.52 -34.15
CA GLY A 67 -12.40 -9.21 -33.98
C GLY A 67 -12.74 -8.49 -32.67
N ASN A 68 -13.54 -9.11 -31.80
CA ASN A 68 -13.87 -8.54 -30.49
C ASN A 68 -12.67 -8.68 -29.53
N ASN A 69 -12.55 -7.77 -28.57
CA ASN A 69 -11.53 -7.80 -27.52
C ASN A 69 -12.16 -7.64 -26.13
N ILE A 70 -11.69 -8.43 -25.16
CA ILE A 70 -12.02 -8.26 -23.75
C ILE A 70 -10.75 -7.85 -23.01
N GLY A 71 -10.76 -6.67 -22.41
CA GLY A 71 -9.73 -6.18 -21.50
C GLY A 71 -10.17 -6.30 -20.04
N MET A 72 -9.24 -6.64 -19.15
CA MET A 72 -9.44 -6.62 -17.70
C MET A 72 -8.22 -5.98 -17.03
N ARG A 73 -8.48 -5.11 -16.05
CA ARG A 73 -7.46 -4.58 -15.14
C ARG A 73 -7.87 -4.86 -13.71
N PHE A 74 -6.97 -5.47 -12.96
CA PHE A 74 -7.12 -5.69 -11.52
C PHE A 74 -6.00 -5.00 -10.77
N GLN A 75 -6.36 -4.31 -9.69
CA GLN A 75 -5.44 -3.57 -8.83
C GLN A 75 -5.72 -3.91 -7.37
N TYR A 76 -4.68 -4.22 -6.63
CA TYR A 76 -4.73 -4.38 -5.18
C TYR A 76 -3.58 -3.61 -4.55
N THR A 77 -3.89 -2.75 -3.58
CA THR A 77 -2.88 -1.95 -2.89
C THR A 77 -3.20 -1.92 -1.39
N ASP A 78 -2.26 -2.34 -0.56
CA ASP A 78 -2.38 -2.23 0.89
C ASP A 78 -2.55 -0.76 1.31
N GLY A 79 -3.42 -0.51 2.30
CA GLY A 79 -3.60 0.82 2.87
C GLY A 79 -2.37 1.27 3.67
N TYR A 80 -2.26 2.59 3.83
CA TYR A 80 -1.16 3.18 4.60
C TYR A 80 -1.26 2.82 6.09
N PRO A 81 -0.11 2.61 6.77
CA PRO A 81 -0.08 2.48 8.21
C PRO A 81 -0.51 3.77 8.91
N TYR A 82 -1.24 3.66 10.01
CA TYR A 82 -1.56 4.76 10.90
C TYR A 82 -1.36 4.36 12.36
N THR A 83 -1.22 5.36 13.22
CA THR A 83 -1.09 5.16 14.66
C THR A 83 -2.49 5.20 15.28
N PRO A 84 -3.02 4.08 15.81
CA PRO A 84 -4.36 4.05 16.38
C PRO A 84 -4.42 4.83 17.69
N VAL A 85 -5.56 5.46 17.97
CA VAL A 85 -5.86 6.04 19.28
C VAL A 85 -6.53 4.95 20.12
N LYS A 86 -5.86 4.49 21.18
CA LYS A 86 -6.34 3.39 22.02
C LYS A 86 -7.40 3.86 23.01
N LYS A 87 -7.19 5.03 23.64
CA LYS A 87 -8.08 5.58 24.66
C LYS A 87 -8.05 7.10 24.63
N VAL A 88 -9.10 7.71 25.18
CA VAL A 88 -9.09 9.12 25.58
C VAL A 88 -8.77 9.15 27.07
N SER A 89 -7.65 9.75 27.45
CA SER A 89 -7.18 9.75 28.83
C SER A 89 -8.04 10.64 29.72
N TYR A 90 -8.24 11.91 29.31
CA TYR A 90 -9.09 12.88 30.01
C TYR A 90 -9.47 14.03 29.07
N TYR A 91 -10.50 14.79 29.45
CA TYR A 91 -10.88 16.04 28.80
C TYR A 91 -10.16 17.20 29.49
N ASP A 92 -9.34 17.92 28.74
CA ASP A 92 -8.71 19.16 29.22
C ASP A 92 -9.66 20.33 28.96
N ALA A 93 -10.37 20.74 30.02
CA ALA A 93 -11.30 21.86 29.97
C ALA A 93 -10.63 23.23 29.80
N SER A 94 -9.32 23.34 30.05
CA SER A 94 -8.59 24.60 29.88
C SER A 94 -8.24 24.85 28.42
N ASN A 95 -7.91 23.78 27.70
CA ASN A 95 -7.51 23.83 26.29
C ASN A 95 -8.59 23.32 25.32
N PHE A 96 -9.77 22.95 25.85
CA PHE A 96 -10.95 22.47 25.10
C PHE A 96 -10.65 21.30 24.15
N TRP A 97 -9.85 20.33 24.58
CA TRP A 97 -9.50 19.16 23.77
C TRP A 97 -9.41 17.88 24.61
N TYR A 98 -9.61 16.75 23.94
CA TYR A 98 -9.45 15.43 24.53
C TYR A 98 -8.00 14.99 24.36
N GLN A 99 -7.35 14.51 25.42
CA GLN A 99 -5.99 13.97 25.36
C GLN A 99 -6.04 12.50 24.86
N PRO A 100 -5.56 12.20 23.65
CA PRO A 100 -5.53 10.83 23.15
C PRO A 100 -4.31 10.07 23.71
N GLU A 101 -4.54 8.82 24.08
CA GLU A 101 -3.49 7.83 24.33
C GLU A 101 -3.29 7.01 23.05
N TYR A 102 -2.17 7.26 22.38
CA TYR A 102 -1.82 6.56 21.14
C TYR A 102 -1.31 5.15 21.41
N GLY A 103 -1.59 4.25 20.47
CA GLY A 103 -0.98 2.93 20.40
C GLY A 103 0.46 2.97 19.90
N GLU A 104 0.96 1.82 19.47
CA GLU A 104 2.27 1.75 18.84
C GLU A 104 2.26 2.50 17.52
N LYS A 105 3.35 3.22 17.23
CA LYS A 105 3.43 4.05 16.03
C LYS A 105 3.28 3.18 14.78
N ASN A 106 2.31 3.54 13.94
CA ASN A 106 2.02 2.88 12.66
C ASN A 106 1.69 1.38 12.78
N SER A 107 1.02 0.98 13.87
CA SER A 107 0.69 -0.42 14.15
C SER A 107 -0.53 -0.95 13.38
N GLU A 108 -1.44 -0.07 12.94
CA GLU A 108 -2.63 -0.45 12.17
C GLU A 108 -2.54 0.08 10.73
N LYS A 109 -3.37 -0.45 9.83
CA LYS A 109 -3.41 -0.06 8.42
C LYS A 109 -4.83 0.33 8.01
N TYR A 110 -4.94 1.33 7.15
CA TYR A 110 -6.21 1.60 6.47
C TYR A 110 -6.64 0.41 5.60
N PRO A 111 -7.95 0.28 5.30
CA PRO A 111 -8.43 -0.74 4.37
C PRO A 111 -7.67 -0.71 3.04
N PRO A 112 -7.39 -1.88 2.44
CA PRO A 112 -6.73 -1.93 1.14
C PRO A 112 -7.65 -1.39 0.04
N PHE A 113 -7.04 -0.84 -1.00
CA PHE A 113 -7.74 -0.51 -2.23
C PHE A 113 -7.81 -1.74 -3.14
N ILE A 114 -9.01 -2.00 -3.67
CA ILE A 114 -9.27 -3.07 -4.65
C ILE A 114 -10.03 -2.45 -5.82
N GLY A 115 -9.45 -2.53 -7.02
CA GLY A 115 -10.04 -2.03 -8.27
C GLY A 115 -10.13 -3.13 -9.31
N LEU A 116 -11.30 -3.23 -9.97
CA LEU A 116 -11.52 -4.13 -11.10
C LEU A 116 -12.20 -3.34 -12.23
N ASP A 117 -11.48 -3.18 -13.33
CA ASP A 117 -11.98 -2.54 -14.55
C ASP A 117 -12.12 -3.58 -15.65
N LEU A 118 -13.24 -3.53 -16.39
CA LEU A 118 -13.52 -4.39 -17.53
C LEU A 118 -13.79 -3.55 -18.77
N ARG A 119 -13.25 -3.97 -19.90
CA ARG A 119 -13.44 -3.35 -21.21
C ARG A 119 -13.86 -4.40 -22.21
N TYR A 120 -14.79 -4.04 -23.09
CA TYR A 120 -15.21 -4.84 -24.24
C TYR A 120 -15.16 -3.95 -25.49
N GLU A 121 -14.57 -4.47 -26.56
CA GLU A 121 -14.48 -3.86 -27.88
C GLU A 121 -14.92 -4.85 -28.96
#